data_AF-A0A2V7S143-F1
#
_entry.id   AF-A0A2V7S143-F1
#
_cell.length_a   1.000
_cell.length_b   1.000
_cell.length_c   1.000
_cell.angle_alpha   90.00
_cell.angle_beta   90.00
_cell.angle_gamma   90.00
#
_symmetry.space_group_name_H-M   'P 1'
#
loop_
_entity.id
_entity.type
_entity.pdbx_description
1 polymer ?
#
loop_
_entity_poly.entity_id
_entity_poly.type
_entity_poly.pdbx_seq_one_letter_code
_entity_poly.pdbx_strand_id
1 'polypeptide(L)'
;MDRDEEREERAAAAAEVTARLRGRGIALTGAENPEDLVDLLSAVERFEAVVEAHGGDLMVDDLKSSEPDDRHFVVPRRAAGEAVRRYIGRIDEATAQLRRHPPRPD
;
A
#
# COMPACT_ATOMS: atom_id res chain seq x y z
N MET A 1 -8.84 -33.17 4.44
CA MET A 1 -8.32 -31.81 4.64
C MET A 1 -7.00 -31.77 3.94
N ASP A 2 -7.13 -31.56 2.65
CA ASP A 2 -6.17 -31.97 1.63
C ASP A 2 -5.28 -30.78 1.34
N ARG A 3 -3.97 -31.01 1.18
CA ARG A 3 -2.95 -29.96 0.95
C ARG A 3 -3.27 -29.09 -0.27
N ASP A 4 -4.08 -29.60 -1.19
CA ASP A 4 -4.58 -28.90 -2.38
C ASP A 4 -5.65 -27.85 -2.04
N GLU A 5 -6.56 -28.15 -1.11
CA GLU A 5 -7.60 -27.21 -0.64
C GLU A 5 -6.96 -25.97 0.01
N GLU A 6 -5.96 -26.18 0.87
CA GLU A 6 -5.24 -25.09 1.54
C GLU A 6 -4.42 -24.24 0.54
N ARG A 7 -3.94 -24.84 -0.56
CA ARG A 7 -3.27 -24.08 -1.64
C ARG A 7 -4.25 -23.25 -2.45
N GLU A 8 -5.43 -23.79 -2.74
CA GLU A 8 -6.46 -23.11 -3.50
C GLU A 8 -7.04 -21.93 -2.72
N GLU A 9 -7.29 -22.11 -1.42
CA GLU A 9 -7.69 -21.03 -0.50
C GLU A 9 -6.65 -19.91 -0.44
N ARG A 10 -5.36 -20.25 -0.32
CA ARG A 10 -4.26 -19.27 -0.33
C ARG A 10 -4.17 -18.52 -1.65
N ALA A 11 -4.39 -19.20 -2.78
CA ALA A 11 -4.38 -18.57 -4.10
C ALA A 11 -5.56 -17.61 -4.29
N ALA A 12 -6.76 -17.99 -3.84
CA ALA A 12 -7.93 -17.14 -3.85
C ALA A 12 -7.73 -15.88 -2.99
N ALA A 13 -7.20 -16.05 -1.77
CA ALA A 13 -6.87 -14.93 -0.89
C ALA A 13 -5.84 -13.98 -1.52
N ALA A 14 -4.79 -14.52 -2.16
CA ALA A 14 -3.79 -13.71 -2.85
C ALA A 14 -4.38 -12.91 -4.04
N ALA A 15 -5.32 -13.51 -4.78
CA ALA A 15 -6.01 -12.84 -5.87
C ALA A 15 -6.87 -11.67 -5.36
N GLU A 16 -7.57 -11.86 -4.23
CA GLU A 16 -8.35 -10.80 -3.59
C GLU A 16 -7.45 -9.65 -3.13
N VAL A 17 -6.34 -9.94 -2.44
CA VAL A 17 -5.37 -8.94 -1.99
C VAL A 17 -4.80 -8.17 -3.19
N THR A 18 -4.47 -8.87 -4.28
CA THR A 18 -4.02 -8.26 -5.54
C THR A 18 -5.04 -7.29 -6.10
N ALA A 19 -6.33 -7.66 -6.10
CA ALA A 19 -7.40 -6.79 -6.58
C ALA A 19 -7.53 -5.52 -5.72
N ARG A 20 -7.45 -5.66 -4.39
CA ARG A 20 -7.49 -4.52 -3.45
C ARG A 20 -6.30 -3.56 -3.63
N LEU A 21 -5.10 -4.09 -3.83
CA LEU A 21 -3.89 -3.30 -4.10
C LEU A 21 -3.98 -2.54 -5.43
N ARG A 22 -4.49 -3.19 -6.49
CA ARG A 22 -4.72 -2.53 -7.79
C ARG A 22 -5.78 -1.45 -7.71
N GLY A 23 -6.84 -1.65 -6.92
CA GLY A 23 -7.86 -0.63 -6.66
C GLY A 23 -7.30 0.64 -6.03
N ARG A 24 -6.22 0.52 -5.24
CA ARG A 24 -5.44 1.62 -4.65
C ARG A 24 -4.35 2.17 -5.59
N GLY A 25 -4.34 1.76 -6.85
CA GLY A 25 -3.37 2.21 -7.85
C GLY A 25 -1.94 1.67 -7.66
N ILE A 26 -1.76 0.62 -6.86
CA ILE A 26 -0.46 -0.01 -6.67
C ILE A 26 -0.15 -0.91 -7.87
N ALA A 27 1.00 -0.66 -8.51
CA ALA A 27 1.48 -1.47 -9.62
C ALA A 27 1.99 -2.83 -9.13
N LEU A 28 1.37 -3.90 -9.62
CA LEU A 28 1.78 -5.28 -9.35
C LEU A 28 2.25 -5.95 -10.64
N THR A 29 3.32 -6.73 -10.54
CA THR A 29 3.97 -7.44 -11.64
C THR A 29 3.34 -8.82 -11.93
N GLY A 30 2.57 -9.36 -10.98
CA GLY A 30 2.01 -10.72 -11.03
C GLY A 30 3.01 -11.85 -10.70
N ALA A 31 4.25 -11.51 -10.34
CA ALA A 31 5.31 -12.45 -9.93
C ALA A 31 5.53 -12.47 -8.40
N GLU A 32 4.72 -11.71 -7.67
CA GLU A 32 4.78 -11.54 -6.23
C GLU A 32 4.34 -12.78 -5.47
N ASN A 33 5.04 -13.10 -4.38
CA ASN A 33 4.59 -14.17 -3.50
C ASN A 33 3.33 -13.74 -2.73
N PRO A 34 2.41 -14.67 -2.42
CA PRO A 34 1.21 -14.40 -1.62
C PRO A 34 1.51 -13.70 -0.30
N GLU A 35 2.57 -14.12 0.41
CA GLU A 35 3.00 -13.52 1.67
C GLU A 35 3.43 -12.06 1.48
N ASP A 36 4.24 -11.78 0.45
CA ASP A 36 4.69 -10.42 0.16
C ASP A 36 3.51 -9.50 -0.24
N LEU A 37 2.45 -10.04 -0.84
CA LEU A 37 1.23 -9.30 -1.17
C LEU A 37 0.44 -8.90 0.09
N VAL A 38 0.33 -9.81 1.06
CA VAL A 38 -0.33 -9.53 2.35
C VAL A 38 0.47 -8.46 3.11
N ASP A 39 1.79 -8.62 3.19
CA ASP A 39 2.66 -7.65 3.85
C ASP A 39 2.58 -6.27 3.20
N LEU A 40 2.50 -6.22 1.86
CA LEU A 40 2.32 -4.98 1.11
C LEU A 40 0.98 -4.31 1.41
N LEU A 41 -0.12 -5.07 1.45
CA LEU A 41 -1.42 -4.53 1.80
C LEU A 41 -1.40 -3.94 3.22
N SER A 42 -0.85 -4.68 4.19
CA SER A 42 -0.71 -4.20 5.56
C SER A 42 0.17 -2.95 5.67
N ALA A 43 1.23 -2.81 4.85
CA ALA A 43 2.06 -1.61 4.83
C ALA A 43 1.29 -0.39 4.32
N VAL A 44 0.51 -0.57 3.24
CA VAL A 44 -0.34 0.49 2.68
C VAL A 44 -1.41 0.93 3.69
N GLU A 45 -2.11 0.00 4.32
CA GLU A 45 -3.14 0.30 5.32
C GLU A 45 -2.55 1.04 6.54
N ARG A 46 -1.34 0.67 6.99
CA ARG A 46 -0.64 1.38 8.07
C ARG A 46 -0.26 2.80 7.69
N PHE A 47 0.10 3.04 6.42
CA PHE A 47 0.36 4.39 5.93
C PHE A 47 -0.93 5.22 5.91
N GLU A 48 -2.00 4.67 5.33
CA GLU A 48 -3.33 5.30 5.25
C GLU A 48 -3.85 5.69 6.65
N ALA A 49 -3.74 4.80 7.64
CA ALA A 49 -4.16 5.08 9.01
C ALA A 49 -3.35 6.23 9.67
N VAL A 50 -2.07 6.37 9.35
CA VAL A 50 -1.25 7.48 9.86
C VAL A 50 -1.62 8.79 9.17
N VAL A 51 -1.88 8.76 7.85
CA VAL A 51 -2.39 9.92 7.08
C VAL A 51 -3.69 10.45 7.68
N GLU A 52 -4.66 9.56 7.91
CA GLU A 52 -5.95 9.89 8.50
C GLU A 52 -5.80 10.48 9.91
N ALA A 53 -4.94 9.88 10.74
CA ALA A 53 -4.68 10.38 12.09
C ALA A 53 -4.02 11.77 12.15
N HIS A 54 -3.31 12.19 11.09
CA HIS A 54 -2.66 13.50 11.02
C HIS A 54 -3.57 14.60 10.44
N GLY A 55 -4.86 14.29 10.21
CA GLY A 55 -5.82 15.24 9.64
C GLY A 55 -5.57 15.54 8.16
N GLY A 56 -4.79 14.70 7.47
CA GLY A 56 -4.77 14.72 6.02
C GLY A 56 -6.16 14.31 5.55
N ASP A 57 -6.92 15.24 4.97
CA ASP A 57 -8.17 14.89 4.31
C ASP A 57 -7.84 13.81 3.29
N LEU A 58 -8.31 12.59 3.55
CA LEU A 58 -8.21 11.48 2.64
C LEU A 58 -9.24 11.75 1.54
N MET A 59 -9.04 12.81 0.76
CA MET A 59 -9.76 12.99 -0.49
C MET A 59 -9.35 11.81 -1.37
N VAL A 60 -10.23 10.82 -1.37
CA VAL A 60 -10.30 9.65 -2.25
C VAL A 60 -10.30 10.03 -3.74
N ASP A 61 -10.27 11.32 -4.07
CA ASP A 61 -10.25 11.82 -5.43
C ASP A 61 -8.85 11.79 -6.04
N ASP A 62 -8.65 10.69 -6.74
CA ASP A 62 -7.75 10.54 -7.85
C ASP A 62 -6.26 10.39 -7.48
N LEU A 63 -5.81 9.14 -7.50
CA LEU A 63 -4.42 8.78 -7.87
C LEU A 63 -3.97 9.35 -9.24
N LYS A 64 -4.85 10.12 -9.94
CA LYS A 64 -4.58 10.89 -11.16
C LYS A 64 -4.60 12.42 -10.96
N SER A 65 -4.88 12.95 -9.76
CA SER A 65 -4.87 14.39 -9.50
C SER A 65 -3.44 14.91 -9.56
N SER A 66 -3.22 15.94 -10.38
CA SER A 66 -1.88 16.38 -10.79
C SER A 66 -1.14 17.22 -9.75
N GLU A 67 -1.77 17.57 -8.63
CA GLU A 67 -1.16 18.32 -7.53
C GLU A 67 -1.75 17.87 -6.18
N PRO A 68 -1.17 16.87 -5.51
CA PRO A 68 -1.43 16.66 -4.09
C PRO A 68 -0.80 17.81 -3.31
N ASP A 69 -1.59 18.44 -2.44
CA ASP A 69 -1.20 19.62 -1.64
C ASP A 69 0.03 19.36 -0.75
N ASP A 70 0.30 18.09 -0.42
CA ASP A 70 1.54 17.68 0.25
C ASP A 70 1.95 16.24 -0.13
N ARG A 71 3.18 16.09 -0.65
CA ARG A 71 3.72 14.84 -1.21
C ARG A 71 3.93 13.76 -0.15
N HIS A 72 3.88 14.11 1.14
CA HIS A 72 4.09 13.20 2.25
C HIS A 72 2.86 12.34 2.58
N PHE A 73 1.68 12.69 2.10
CA PHE A 73 0.44 11.92 2.32
C PHE A 73 0.08 11.00 1.14
N VAL A 74 0.96 10.90 0.14
CA VAL A 74 0.76 10.03 -1.03
C VAL A 74 1.59 8.76 -0.86
N VAL A 75 0.97 7.60 -1.09
CA VAL A 75 1.70 6.33 -1.12
C VAL A 75 2.78 6.41 -2.21
N PRO A 76 4.06 6.11 -1.89
CA PRO A 76 5.14 6.15 -2.88
C PRO A 76 4.78 5.33 -4.13
N ARG A 77 5.09 5.81 -5.32
CA ARG A 77 4.94 4.99 -6.54
C ARG A 77 6.00 3.90 -6.57
N ARG A 78 5.60 2.66 -6.87
CA ARG A 78 6.53 1.55 -7.10
C ARG A 78 7.35 1.81 -8.36
N ALA A 79 8.66 1.66 -8.27
CA ALA A 79 9.54 1.83 -9.43
C ALA A 79 9.48 0.60 -10.35
N ALA A 80 9.74 0.79 -11.63
CA ALA A 80 9.78 -0.30 -12.59
C ALA A 80 10.89 -1.31 -12.22
N GLY A 81 10.54 -2.59 -12.11
CA GLY A 81 11.47 -3.65 -11.72
C GLY A 81 11.84 -3.66 -10.23
N GLU A 82 11.20 -2.82 -9.41
CA GLU A 82 11.43 -2.83 -7.97
C GLU A 82 10.83 -4.07 -7.32
N ALA A 83 11.63 -4.77 -6.52
CA ALA A 83 11.17 -5.88 -5.70
C ALA A 83 10.14 -5.39 -4.66
N VAL A 84 9.09 -6.18 -4.46
CA VAL A 84 7.99 -5.84 -3.51
C VAL A 84 8.52 -5.52 -2.13
N ARG A 85 9.43 -6.35 -1.60
CA ARG A 85 10.01 -6.12 -0.27
C ARG A 85 10.72 -4.79 -0.14
N ARG A 86 11.40 -4.35 -1.21
CA ARG A 86 12.04 -3.03 -1.24
C ARG A 86 10.99 -1.93 -1.25
N TYR A 87 9.91 -2.12 -2.01
CA TYR A 87 8.80 -1.20 -2.06
C TYR A 87 8.07 -1.07 -0.72
N ILE A 88 7.80 -2.19 -0.03
CA ILE A 88 7.26 -2.24 1.34
C ILE A 88 8.12 -1.41 2.28
N GLY A 89 9.44 -1.60 2.25
CA GLY A 89 10.36 -0.83 3.09
C GLY A 89 10.26 0.68 2.87
N ARG A 90 10.02 1.14 1.63
CA ARG A 90 9.82 2.57 1.35
C ARG A 90 8.48 3.09 1.89
N ILE A 91 7.42 2.29 1.85
CA ILE A 91 6.13 2.64 2.45
C ILE A 91 6.27 2.75 3.97
N ASP A 92 6.97 1.81 4.60
CA ASP A 92 7.25 1.84 6.04
C ASP A 92 8.08 3.06 6.44
N GLU A 93 9.10 3.39 5.65
CA GLU A 93 9.93 4.58 5.87
C GLU A 93 9.11 5.87 5.72
N ALA A 94 8.25 5.95 4.71
CA ALA A 94 7.33 7.08 4.52
C ALA A 94 6.34 7.19 5.69
N THR A 95 5.81 6.06 6.17
CA THR A 95 4.93 6.00 7.35
C THR A 95 5.65 6.51 8.60
N ALA A 96 6.90 6.11 8.80
CA ALA A 96 7.71 6.54 9.94
C ALA A 96 8.07 8.03 9.88
N GLN A 97 8.32 8.56 8.69
CA GLN A 97 8.53 9.99 8.47
C GLN A 97 7.26 10.78 8.75
N LEU A 98 6.10 10.29 8.29
CA LEU A 98 4.81 10.94 8.49
C LEU A 98 4.45 11.03 9.98
N ARG A 99 4.69 9.96 10.76
CA ARG A 99 4.51 9.97 12.23
C ARG A 99 5.36 11.01 12.96
N ARG A 100 6.46 11.46 12.36
CA ARG A 100 7.36 12.47 12.93
C ARG A 100 7.04 13.86 12.40
N HIS A 101 6.20 13.97 11.37
CA HIS A 101 5.83 15.24 10.78
C HIS A 101 4.76 15.90 11.66
N PRO A 102 4.88 17.21 11.94
CA PRO A 102 3.81 17.92 12.63
C PRO A 102 2.50 17.82 11.84
N PRO A 103 1.35 17.63 12.51
CA PRO A 103 0.06 17.69 11.83
C PRO A 103 -0.10 19.06 11.17
N ARG A 104 -0.77 19.09 10.01
CA ARG A 104 -0.98 20.33 9.26
C ARG A 104 -1.75 21.30 10.19
N PRO A 105 -1.25 22.53 10.43
CA PRO A 105 -2.02 23.52 11.16
C PRO A 105 -3.24 23.92 10.32
N ASP A 106 -4.41 23.91 10.97
CA ASP A 106 -5.71 24.37 10.44
C ASP A 106 -5.66 25.82 9.95
#